data_AF-A0AB39P2I2-F1
#
_entry.id   AF-A0AB39P2I2-F1
#
_cell.length_a   1.000
_cell.length_b   1.000
_cell.length_c   1.000
_cell.angle_alpha   90.00
_cell.angle_beta   90.00
_cell.angle_gamma   90.00
#
_symmetry.space_group_name_H-M   'P 1'
#
loop_
_entity.id
_entity.type
_entity.pdbx_description
1 polymer ?
#
loop_
_entity_poly.entity_id
_entity_poly.type
_entity_poly.pdbx_seq_one_letter_code
_entity_poly.pdbx_strand_id
1 'polypeptide(L)'
;MTRPTLIGQLAAWAGDMELGDAPDRVVAHLKCQLLSQLAAARAGYAHPLGGRIVRAYGGPLHDDPARAAVSLAMAAICLDYDDTAYAGHLSHSCVTVPVAYAAPLALDGHQLLTAILAANETAARITAAATLGPFRGQAAGHTHLAGAVAGRLRAEEAPAGTWTDALGLAFSVPTWPLARGFLATDAKGFAAVAPLQTGLSACDGAHAGLRGPGDVLEHPQGFLHQFAEVPLPEEAVAGLGTLWHTETLSYKVHPGSAYTSAAVDCAVDLHTAGIDADDIAEVVVEGSLFTHGLDRTARGADIGPGSGVAALNFSLPYNVATALLTGALLPADLAPPAVERPERWELAAKVRTVHDPELSRAALLATAPLGQALRRAGKRAEAWVRAADERAADVLPPPWLAPETDFRWATKRLGARVVVRLRDGRELRAERPEAVGAVGSADHAALAELTGEKFLRCGGDPEVVDLVGELPDLGPAGTRRLITLALAGVQGEREEVRPGRRRPRHIRKKVMDTSALEAAYDHLRGAAVPDRTLAEVALEAAALAATARQVLTGGAPVLDPVAPEAVAELLASADRALLADLLRRNASDLLGVLDRTPRESGDTAVRVRLPEGTERPEPWARLLHNRTAGAR
;
A
#
# COMPACT_ATOMS: atom_id res chain seq x y z
N MET A 1 -26.80 20.09 17.31
CA MET A 1 -26.12 19.95 16.00
C MET A 1 -26.01 18.47 15.72
N THR A 2 -26.46 18.01 14.56
CA THR A 2 -26.29 16.62 14.13
C THR A 2 -24.81 16.32 13.94
N ARG A 3 -24.35 15.14 14.36
CA ARG A 3 -22.96 14.71 14.16
C ARG A 3 -22.69 14.67 12.64
N PRO A 4 -21.56 15.21 12.15
CA PRO A 4 -21.26 15.13 10.72
C PRO A 4 -21.08 13.67 10.31
N THR A 5 -21.56 13.33 9.12
CA THR A 5 -21.46 11.97 8.57
C THR A 5 -20.03 11.63 8.16
N LEU A 6 -19.71 10.35 7.96
CA LEU A 6 -18.37 9.94 7.52
C LEU A 6 -18.04 10.50 6.13
N ILE A 7 -18.98 10.40 5.18
CA ILE A 7 -18.81 10.98 3.84
C ILE A 7 -18.67 12.51 3.94
N GLY A 8 -19.48 13.18 4.75
CA GLY A 8 -19.41 14.64 4.88
C GLY A 8 -18.05 15.12 5.42
N GLN A 9 -17.47 14.39 6.37
CA GLN A 9 -16.13 14.69 6.89
C GLN A 9 -15.04 14.46 5.83
N LEU A 10 -15.09 13.33 5.11
CA LEU A 10 -14.16 13.03 4.03
C LEU A 10 -14.27 14.04 2.88
N ALA A 11 -15.48 14.39 2.47
CA ALA A 11 -15.76 15.35 1.42
C ALA A 11 -15.21 16.75 1.76
N ALA A 12 -15.44 17.22 2.99
CA ALA A 12 -14.89 18.51 3.43
C ALA A 12 -13.36 18.48 3.47
N TRP A 13 -12.76 17.45 4.07
CA TRP A 13 -11.31 17.37 4.21
C TRP A 13 -10.58 17.17 2.89
N ALA A 14 -11.01 16.20 2.06
CA ALA A 14 -10.35 15.89 0.79
C ALA A 14 -10.64 16.92 -0.29
N GLY A 15 -11.81 17.57 -0.26
CA GLY A 15 -12.18 18.64 -1.17
C GLY A 15 -11.34 19.90 -0.98
N ASP A 16 -11.03 20.26 0.27
CA ASP A 16 -10.26 21.46 0.62
C ASP A 16 -8.75 21.20 0.75
N MET A 17 -8.28 19.97 0.51
CA MET A 17 -6.87 19.61 0.71
C MET A 17 -5.97 20.20 -0.39
N GLU A 18 -4.78 20.61 0.02
CA GLU A 18 -3.70 21.03 -0.86
C GLU A 18 -2.52 20.04 -0.80
N LEU A 19 -1.74 19.95 -1.88
CA LEU A 19 -0.57 19.06 -1.91
C LEU A 19 0.42 19.40 -0.79
N GLY A 20 0.53 20.69 -0.46
CA GLY A 20 1.41 21.18 0.60
C GLY A 20 1.00 20.78 2.02
N ASP A 21 -0.22 20.26 2.22
CA ASP A 21 -0.64 19.68 3.50
C ASP A 21 0.02 18.33 3.75
N ALA A 22 0.43 17.64 2.68
CA ALA A 22 1.12 16.36 2.75
C ALA A 22 2.64 16.57 2.93
N PRO A 23 3.29 15.79 3.82
CA PRO A 23 4.75 15.76 3.93
C PRO A 23 5.41 15.35 2.60
N ASP A 24 6.64 15.83 2.33
CA ASP A 24 7.41 15.51 1.11
C ASP A 24 7.53 14.00 0.84
N ARG A 25 7.63 13.19 1.91
CA ARG A 25 7.65 11.71 1.82
C ARG A 25 6.36 11.13 1.22
N VAL A 26 5.20 11.72 1.52
CA VAL A 26 3.91 11.32 0.92
C VAL A 26 3.89 11.71 -0.56
N VAL A 27 4.37 12.91 -0.89
CA VAL A 27 4.48 13.35 -2.29
C VAL A 27 5.42 12.45 -3.10
N ALA A 28 6.51 11.95 -2.50
CA ALA A 28 7.40 10.98 -3.12
C ALA A 28 6.67 9.67 -3.46
N HIS A 29 5.79 9.18 -2.59
CA HIS A 29 4.94 8.03 -2.87
C HIS A 29 3.98 8.27 -4.05
N LEU A 30 3.35 9.44 -4.14
CA LEU A 30 2.47 9.77 -5.26
C LEU A 30 3.20 9.73 -6.61
N LYS A 31 4.44 10.26 -6.65
CA LYS A 31 5.30 10.21 -7.84
C LYS A 31 5.64 8.76 -8.25
N CYS A 32 6.06 7.95 -7.28
CA CYS A 32 6.36 6.53 -7.50
C CYS A 32 5.12 5.75 -7.95
N GLN A 33 3.95 6.05 -7.37
CA GLN A 33 2.67 5.46 -7.73
C GLN A 33 2.24 5.79 -9.15
N LEU A 34 2.30 7.06 -9.53
CA LEU A 34 2.00 7.48 -10.90
C LEU A 34 2.88 6.70 -11.90
N LEU A 35 4.19 6.65 -11.64
CA LEU A 35 5.15 5.99 -12.54
C LEU A 35 4.93 4.47 -12.60
N SER A 36 4.75 3.80 -11.45
CA SER A 36 4.45 2.37 -11.38
C SER A 36 3.14 2.02 -12.08
N GLN A 37 2.09 2.84 -11.92
CA GLN A 37 0.80 2.61 -12.56
C GLN A 37 0.87 2.78 -14.07
N LEU A 38 1.57 3.81 -14.55
CA LEU A 38 1.81 4.01 -15.97
C LEU A 38 2.60 2.82 -16.54
N ALA A 39 3.58 2.29 -15.81
CA ALA A 39 4.31 1.07 -16.19
C ALA A 39 3.39 -0.15 -16.31
N ALA A 40 2.47 -0.34 -15.36
CA ALA A 40 1.50 -1.42 -15.38
C ALA A 40 0.55 -1.31 -16.59
N ALA A 41 0.03 -0.11 -16.87
CA ALA A 41 -0.81 0.14 -18.04
C ALA A 41 -0.05 -0.13 -19.35
N ARG A 42 1.20 0.34 -19.49
CA ARG A 42 2.05 0.05 -20.65
C ARG A 42 2.23 -1.45 -20.87
N ALA A 43 2.55 -2.20 -19.81
CA ALA A 43 2.69 -3.64 -19.88
C ALA A 43 1.39 -4.31 -20.33
N GLY A 44 0.25 -3.87 -19.80
CA GLY A 44 -1.08 -4.36 -20.20
C GLY A 44 -1.41 -4.10 -21.66
N TYR A 45 -1.08 -2.90 -22.18
CA TYR A 45 -1.28 -2.58 -23.60
C TYR A 45 -0.34 -3.36 -24.53
N ALA A 46 0.90 -3.61 -24.11
CA ALA A 46 1.86 -4.41 -24.86
C ALA A 46 1.52 -5.91 -24.89
N HIS A 47 0.77 -6.39 -23.90
CA HIS A 47 0.28 -7.76 -23.83
C HIS A 47 -0.82 -8.03 -24.89
N PRO A 48 -1.01 -9.28 -25.39
CA PRO A 48 -2.10 -9.58 -26.33
C PRO A 48 -3.52 -9.18 -25.88
N LEU A 49 -3.76 -9.06 -24.57
CA LEU A 49 -5.01 -8.52 -24.01
C LEU A 49 -5.19 -7.03 -24.32
N GLY A 50 -4.11 -6.26 -24.39
CA GLY A 50 -4.11 -4.82 -24.69
C GLY A 50 -4.84 -4.49 -25.99
N GLY A 51 -4.59 -5.24 -27.06
CA GLY A 51 -5.29 -5.06 -28.32
C GLY A 51 -6.81 -5.29 -28.23
N ARG A 52 -7.26 -6.19 -27.34
CA ARG A 52 -8.70 -6.41 -27.07
C ARG A 52 -9.29 -5.26 -26.26
N ILE A 53 -8.57 -4.79 -25.25
CA ILE A 53 -8.95 -3.64 -24.42
C ILE A 53 -9.13 -2.39 -25.30
N VAL A 54 -8.16 -2.09 -26.17
CA VAL A 54 -8.22 -0.93 -27.07
C VAL A 54 -9.41 -1.01 -28.03
N ARG A 55 -9.70 -2.19 -28.60
CA ARG A 55 -10.88 -2.36 -29.46
C ARG A 55 -12.20 -2.16 -28.73
N ALA A 56 -12.29 -2.60 -27.47
CA ALA A 56 -13.53 -2.52 -26.69
C ALA A 56 -13.77 -1.11 -26.12
N TYR A 57 -12.73 -0.48 -25.57
CA TYR A 57 -12.86 0.73 -24.75
C TYR A 57 -12.22 1.97 -25.35
N GLY A 58 -11.36 1.82 -26.35
CA GLY A 58 -10.54 2.89 -26.92
C GLY A 58 -9.12 2.90 -26.35
N GLY A 59 -8.28 3.80 -26.86
CA GLY A 59 -6.92 4.00 -26.36
C GLY A 59 -6.85 4.71 -25.00
N PRO A 60 -5.66 4.78 -24.39
CA PRO A 60 -5.46 5.46 -23.11
C PRO A 60 -5.59 6.99 -23.17
N LEU A 61 -5.52 7.58 -24.37
CA LEU A 61 -5.66 9.02 -24.63
C LEU A 61 -6.94 9.34 -25.41
N HIS A 62 -8.01 8.59 -25.14
CA HIS A 62 -9.31 8.79 -25.79
C HIS A 62 -9.91 10.16 -25.43
N ASP A 63 -10.61 10.81 -26.38
CA ASP A 63 -11.18 12.17 -26.20
C ASP A 63 -12.20 12.26 -25.05
N ASP A 64 -13.01 11.21 -24.89
CA ASP A 64 -13.84 11.02 -23.70
C ASP A 64 -13.00 10.53 -22.51
N PRO A 65 -12.80 11.36 -21.46
CA PRO A 65 -11.94 11.01 -20.32
C PRO A 65 -12.51 9.87 -19.47
N ALA A 66 -13.83 9.66 -19.43
CA ALA A 66 -14.40 8.51 -18.73
C ALA A 66 -14.03 7.20 -19.44
N ARG A 67 -14.07 7.19 -20.78
CA ARG A 67 -13.60 6.03 -21.57
C ARG A 67 -12.10 5.83 -21.49
N ALA A 68 -11.30 6.90 -21.48
CA ALA A 68 -9.86 6.83 -21.27
C ALA A 68 -9.52 6.20 -19.91
N ALA A 69 -10.19 6.64 -18.84
CA ALA A 69 -10.02 6.08 -17.49
C ALA A 69 -10.35 4.58 -17.43
N VAL A 70 -11.45 4.15 -18.08
CA VAL A 70 -11.82 2.72 -18.17
C VAL A 70 -10.76 1.92 -18.92
N SER A 71 -10.28 2.41 -20.06
CA SER A 71 -9.24 1.72 -20.84
C SER A 71 -7.94 1.58 -20.04
N LEU A 72 -7.49 2.67 -19.40
CA LEU A 72 -6.31 2.68 -18.54
C LEU A 72 -6.45 1.72 -17.36
N ALA A 73 -7.61 1.70 -16.70
CA ALA A 73 -7.88 0.81 -15.59
C ALA A 73 -7.82 -0.67 -16.02
N MET A 74 -8.44 -1.02 -17.15
CA MET A 74 -8.36 -2.39 -17.72
C MET A 74 -6.93 -2.79 -18.03
N ALA A 75 -6.15 -1.91 -18.67
CA ALA A 75 -4.77 -2.20 -19.02
C ALA A 75 -3.91 -2.41 -17.77
N ALA A 76 -4.07 -1.57 -16.75
CA ALA A 76 -3.27 -1.67 -15.53
C ALA A 76 -3.60 -2.89 -14.66
N ILE A 77 -4.88 -3.31 -14.58
CA ILE A 77 -5.28 -4.47 -13.76
C ILE A 77 -5.01 -5.81 -14.43
N CYS A 78 -5.04 -5.89 -15.76
CA CYS A 78 -5.14 -7.17 -16.46
C CYS A 78 -3.98 -8.13 -16.21
N LEU A 79 -2.80 -7.62 -15.86
CA LEU A 79 -1.60 -8.42 -15.55
C LEU A 79 -1.30 -8.52 -14.07
N ASP A 80 -2.11 -7.89 -13.21
CA ASP A 80 -1.86 -7.79 -11.77
C ASP A 80 -0.48 -7.20 -11.45
N TYR A 81 -0.03 -6.24 -12.26
CA TYR A 81 1.32 -5.68 -12.22
C TYR A 81 1.36 -4.26 -11.65
N ASP A 82 0.36 -3.93 -10.87
CA ASP A 82 0.06 -2.64 -10.29
C ASP A 82 0.66 -2.49 -8.87
N ASP A 83 0.05 -1.66 -8.03
CA ASP A 83 0.43 -1.47 -6.63
C ASP A 83 -0.68 -1.91 -5.67
N THR A 84 -0.32 -2.00 -4.39
CA THR A 84 -1.26 -2.26 -3.30
C THR A 84 -1.04 -1.23 -2.21
N ALA A 85 -2.10 -0.69 -1.63
CA ALA A 85 -2.03 0.18 -0.46
C ALA A 85 -3.03 -0.29 0.58
N TYR A 86 -2.55 -0.41 1.81
CA TYR A 86 -3.31 -0.99 2.91
C TYR A 86 -3.90 -2.36 2.52
N ALA A 87 -5.23 -2.46 2.43
CA ALA A 87 -5.96 -3.67 2.06
C ALA A 87 -6.55 -3.65 0.64
N GLY A 88 -6.20 -2.66 -0.21
CA GLY A 88 -6.76 -2.48 -1.56
C GLY A 88 -5.72 -2.18 -2.64
N HIS A 89 -6.21 -1.93 -3.86
CA HIS A 89 -5.41 -1.49 -5.01
C HIS A 89 -5.91 -0.13 -5.46
N LEU A 90 -5.19 0.95 -5.16
CA LEU A 90 -5.71 2.30 -5.33
C LEU A 90 -5.66 2.74 -6.79
N SER A 91 -4.55 2.44 -7.47
CA SER A 91 -4.14 3.11 -8.70
C SER A 91 -5.06 2.89 -9.91
N HIS A 92 -5.83 1.79 -9.95
CA HIS A 92 -6.80 1.55 -11.03
C HIS A 92 -7.90 2.61 -11.14
N SER A 93 -8.09 3.44 -10.10
CA SER A 93 -9.03 4.56 -10.10
C SER A 93 -8.39 5.85 -9.59
N CYS A 94 -7.58 5.78 -8.52
CA CYS A 94 -7.00 6.95 -7.87
C CYS A 94 -5.92 7.62 -8.71
N VAL A 95 -5.31 6.89 -9.66
CA VAL A 95 -4.34 7.45 -10.61
C VAL A 95 -4.95 7.59 -12.01
N THR A 96 -5.62 6.56 -12.51
CA THR A 96 -6.16 6.54 -13.89
C THR A 96 -7.20 7.62 -14.13
N VAL A 97 -8.06 7.92 -13.16
CA VAL A 97 -9.09 8.96 -13.30
C VAL A 97 -8.47 10.35 -13.35
N PRO A 98 -7.63 10.78 -12.38
CA PRO A 98 -6.93 12.06 -12.50
C PRO A 98 -6.09 12.20 -13.77
N VAL A 99 -5.37 11.14 -14.19
CA VAL A 99 -4.59 11.14 -15.43
C VAL A 99 -5.48 11.34 -16.67
N ALA A 100 -6.62 10.65 -16.75
CA ALA A 100 -7.55 10.79 -17.87
C ALA A 100 -8.19 12.19 -17.95
N TYR A 101 -8.44 12.81 -16.79
CA TYR A 101 -9.03 14.15 -16.70
C TYR A 101 -7.99 15.29 -16.76
N ALA A 102 -6.69 14.98 -16.68
CA ALA A 102 -5.63 15.99 -16.66
C ALA A 102 -5.62 16.91 -17.88
N ALA A 103 -5.69 16.32 -19.09
CA ALA A 103 -5.69 17.10 -20.33
C ALA A 103 -6.97 17.94 -20.54
N PRO A 104 -8.20 17.38 -20.42
CA PRO A 104 -9.42 18.16 -20.65
C PRO A 104 -9.64 19.26 -19.60
N LEU A 105 -9.14 19.10 -18.37
CA LEU A 105 -9.20 20.12 -17.32
C LEU A 105 -7.95 21.02 -17.27
N ALA A 106 -6.98 20.80 -18.16
CA ALA A 106 -5.70 21.51 -18.18
C ALA A 106 -5.00 21.53 -16.81
N LEU A 107 -4.98 20.40 -16.11
CA LEU A 107 -4.34 20.30 -14.80
C LEU A 107 -2.85 20.52 -14.90
N ASP A 108 -2.32 21.35 -14.01
CA ASP A 108 -0.89 21.37 -13.73
C ASP A 108 -0.47 20.16 -12.87
N GLY A 109 0.83 19.98 -12.67
CA GLY A 109 1.34 18.81 -11.97
C GLY A 109 1.06 18.84 -10.47
N HIS A 110 0.90 20.02 -9.86
CA HIS A 110 0.44 20.15 -8.49
C HIS A 110 -1.01 19.66 -8.36
N GLN A 111 -1.93 20.15 -9.21
CA GLN A 111 -3.33 19.74 -9.24
C GLN A 111 -3.51 18.24 -9.53
N LEU A 112 -2.73 17.68 -10.46
CA LEU A 112 -2.74 16.24 -10.73
C LEU A 112 -2.37 15.43 -9.48
N LEU A 113 -1.28 15.81 -8.80
CA LEU A 113 -0.84 15.12 -7.59
C LEU A 113 -1.84 15.29 -6.43
N THR A 114 -2.45 16.47 -6.27
CA THR A 114 -3.49 16.68 -5.25
C THR A 114 -4.72 15.82 -5.52
N ALA A 115 -5.14 15.66 -6.79
CA ALA A 115 -6.23 14.79 -7.17
C ALA A 115 -5.94 13.31 -6.86
N ILE A 116 -4.72 12.84 -7.13
CA ILE A 116 -4.28 11.48 -6.78
C ILE A 116 -4.26 11.30 -5.25
N LEU A 117 -3.74 12.28 -4.51
CA LEU A 117 -3.68 12.24 -3.05
C LEU A 117 -5.08 12.15 -2.42
N ALA A 118 -5.99 13.02 -2.83
CA ALA A 118 -7.37 13.01 -2.34
C ALA A 118 -8.05 11.68 -2.64
N ALA A 119 -7.87 11.16 -3.87
CA ALA A 119 -8.41 9.87 -4.26
C ALA A 119 -7.85 8.71 -3.43
N ASN A 120 -6.53 8.67 -3.24
CA ASN A 120 -5.87 7.65 -2.43
C ASN A 120 -6.41 7.65 -1.01
N GLU A 121 -6.43 8.81 -0.36
CA GLU A 121 -6.81 8.91 1.05
C GLU A 121 -8.29 8.58 1.23
N THR A 122 -9.20 9.10 0.40
CA THR A 122 -10.63 8.74 0.47
C THR A 122 -10.84 7.24 0.23
N ALA A 123 -10.25 6.68 -0.82
CA ALA A 123 -10.43 5.28 -1.17
C ALA A 123 -9.83 4.32 -0.13
N ALA A 124 -8.61 4.58 0.31
CA ALA A 124 -7.91 3.73 1.28
C ALA A 124 -8.62 3.73 2.64
N ARG A 125 -9.15 4.88 3.09
CA ARG A 125 -9.87 4.99 4.37
C ARG A 125 -11.21 4.25 4.36
N ILE A 126 -11.97 4.38 3.28
CA ILE A 126 -13.22 3.61 3.13
C ILE A 126 -12.92 2.10 3.02
N THR A 127 -11.85 1.73 2.32
CA THR A 127 -11.39 0.33 2.24
C THR A 127 -10.96 -0.18 3.61
N ALA A 128 -10.24 0.63 4.39
CA ALA A 128 -9.82 0.30 5.74
C ALA A 128 -11.01 0.01 6.66
N ALA A 129 -12.07 0.82 6.54
CA ALA A 129 -13.29 0.66 7.32
C ALA A 129 -14.04 -0.66 7.06
N ALA A 130 -13.88 -1.27 5.88
CA ALA A 130 -14.52 -2.53 5.49
C ALA A 130 -13.55 -3.73 5.41
N THR A 131 -12.29 -3.56 5.80
CA THR A 131 -11.20 -4.54 5.57
C THR A 131 -11.44 -5.89 6.25
N LEU A 132 -12.08 -5.88 7.42
CA LEU A 132 -12.53 -7.10 8.12
C LEU A 132 -13.89 -7.57 7.56
N GLY A 133 -13.95 -7.70 6.24
CA GLY A 133 -15.07 -8.24 5.47
C GLY A 133 -14.58 -9.26 4.44
N PRO A 134 -15.45 -9.73 3.53
CA PRO A 134 -15.10 -10.77 2.57
C PRO A 134 -14.20 -10.29 1.42
N PHE A 135 -14.06 -8.98 1.23
CA PHE A 135 -13.35 -8.39 0.08
C PHE A 135 -12.09 -7.65 0.48
N ARG A 136 -11.00 -7.93 -0.26
CA ARG A 136 -9.67 -7.34 -0.11
C ARG A 136 -8.98 -7.29 -1.45
N GLY A 137 -7.87 -6.57 -1.54
CA GLY A 137 -7.08 -6.47 -2.76
C GLY A 137 -7.93 -5.93 -3.92
N GLN A 138 -7.76 -6.47 -5.12
CA GLN A 138 -8.56 -6.10 -6.30
C GLN A 138 -10.04 -6.48 -6.21
N ALA A 139 -10.43 -7.38 -5.31
CA ALA A 139 -11.83 -7.72 -5.11
C ALA A 139 -12.57 -6.67 -4.26
N ALA A 140 -11.85 -5.73 -3.63
CA ALA A 140 -12.44 -4.59 -2.91
C ALA A 140 -12.92 -3.51 -3.90
N GLY A 141 -13.98 -3.81 -4.67
CA GLY A 141 -14.50 -2.90 -5.69
C GLY A 141 -14.88 -1.50 -5.17
N HIS A 142 -15.23 -1.41 -3.88
CA HIS A 142 -15.50 -0.13 -3.19
C HIS A 142 -14.28 0.81 -3.13
N THR A 143 -13.05 0.28 -3.19
CA THR A 143 -11.84 1.10 -3.35
C THR A 143 -11.91 1.90 -4.64
N HIS A 144 -12.27 1.24 -5.74
CA HIS A 144 -12.33 1.86 -7.06
C HIS A 144 -13.51 2.82 -7.22
N LEU A 145 -14.61 2.52 -6.54
CA LEU A 145 -15.79 3.37 -6.47
C LEU A 145 -15.46 4.71 -5.80
N ALA A 146 -14.85 4.67 -4.61
CA ALA A 146 -14.42 5.86 -3.89
C ALA A 146 -13.33 6.63 -4.64
N GLY A 147 -12.32 5.94 -5.16
CA GLY A 147 -11.20 6.55 -5.88
C GLY A 147 -11.63 7.26 -7.16
N ALA A 148 -12.60 6.71 -7.89
CA ALA A 148 -13.14 7.35 -9.10
C ALA A 148 -13.89 8.65 -8.77
N VAL A 149 -14.75 8.63 -7.74
CA VAL A 149 -15.49 9.84 -7.31
C VAL A 149 -14.52 10.90 -6.80
N ALA A 150 -13.62 10.53 -5.89
CA ALA A 150 -12.70 11.47 -5.27
C ALA A 150 -11.68 12.04 -6.26
N GLY A 151 -11.11 11.18 -7.12
CA GLY A 151 -10.13 11.61 -8.13
C GLY A 151 -10.73 12.58 -9.16
N ARG A 152 -11.95 12.30 -9.65
CA ARG A 152 -12.64 13.20 -10.57
C ARG A 152 -13.02 14.51 -9.89
N LEU A 153 -13.71 14.45 -8.76
CA LEU A 153 -14.23 15.66 -8.11
C LEU A 153 -13.12 16.56 -7.56
N ARG A 154 -11.97 16.00 -7.14
CA ARG A 154 -10.82 16.83 -6.76
C ARG A 154 -10.18 17.49 -7.97
N ALA A 155 -10.06 16.78 -9.10
CA ALA A 155 -9.56 17.34 -10.35
C ALA A 155 -10.45 18.47 -10.89
N GLU A 156 -11.76 18.39 -10.68
CA GLU A 156 -12.74 19.42 -11.04
C GLU A 156 -12.86 20.55 -10.01
N GLU A 157 -12.16 20.46 -8.87
CA GLU A 157 -12.31 21.39 -7.73
C GLU A 157 -13.77 21.54 -7.27
N ALA A 158 -14.51 20.42 -7.28
CA ALA A 158 -15.93 20.40 -6.97
C ALA A 158 -16.20 20.64 -5.47
N PRO A 159 -17.28 21.35 -5.10
CA PRO A 159 -17.60 21.67 -3.71
C PRO A 159 -18.00 20.42 -2.92
N ALA A 160 -17.74 20.43 -1.60
CA ALA A 160 -17.98 19.30 -0.69
C ALA A 160 -19.42 18.72 -0.72
N GLY A 161 -20.42 19.54 -1.07
CA GLY A 161 -21.80 19.08 -1.29
C GLY A 161 -21.90 18.06 -2.44
N THR A 162 -21.26 18.37 -3.58
CA THR A 162 -21.21 17.48 -4.76
C THR A 162 -20.50 16.18 -4.44
N TRP A 163 -19.43 16.22 -3.65
CA TRP A 163 -18.76 15.02 -3.14
C TRP A 163 -19.68 14.17 -2.28
N THR A 164 -20.42 14.79 -1.37
CA THR A 164 -21.34 14.09 -0.47
C THR A 164 -22.43 13.37 -1.26
N ASP A 165 -23.02 14.07 -2.22
CA ASP A 165 -24.05 13.49 -3.09
C ASP A 165 -23.49 12.39 -4.00
N ALA A 166 -22.33 12.60 -4.65
CA ALA A 166 -21.73 11.61 -5.53
C ALA A 166 -21.30 10.34 -4.78
N LEU A 167 -20.63 10.46 -3.63
CA LEU A 167 -20.27 9.31 -2.80
C LEU A 167 -21.53 8.62 -2.27
N GLY A 168 -22.54 9.37 -1.85
CA GLY A 168 -23.82 8.81 -1.39
C GLY A 168 -24.54 8.02 -2.49
N LEU A 169 -24.58 8.54 -3.71
CA LEU A 169 -25.15 7.87 -4.89
C LEU A 169 -24.36 6.60 -5.23
N ALA A 170 -23.03 6.71 -5.30
CA ALA A 170 -22.15 5.61 -5.66
C ALA A 170 -22.26 4.45 -4.65
N PHE A 171 -22.17 4.75 -3.34
CA PHE A 171 -22.22 3.75 -2.27
C PHE A 171 -23.63 3.24 -1.95
N SER A 172 -24.67 3.76 -2.62
CA SER A 172 -26.01 3.15 -2.61
C SER A 172 -26.09 1.90 -3.49
N VAL A 173 -25.14 1.71 -4.41
CA VAL A 173 -25.06 0.56 -5.34
C VAL A 173 -23.63 0.00 -5.44
N PRO A 174 -23.01 -0.41 -4.32
CA PRO A 174 -21.66 -0.95 -4.33
C PRO A 174 -21.60 -2.27 -5.11
N THR A 175 -20.47 -2.53 -5.77
CA THR A 175 -20.29 -3.74 -6.58
C THR A 175 -19.88 -4.96 -5.76
N TRP A 176 -20.39 -6.14 -6.11
CA TRP A 176 -20.06 -7.42 -5.47
C TRP A 176 -19.42 -8.39 -6.49
N PRO A 177 -18.08 -8.49 -6.57
CA PRO A 177 -17.43 -9.40 -7.50
C PRO A 177 -17.60 -10.86 -7.08
N LEU A 178 -17.83 -11.74 -8.07
CA LEU A 178 -17.91 -13.18 -7.84
C LEU A 178 -16.55 -13.84 -8.07
N ALA A 179 -16.08 -14.60 -7.07
CA ALA A 179 -14.75 -15.21 -7.07
C ALA A 179 -14.45 -16.06 -8.32
N ARG A 180 -15.43 -16.83 -8.82
CA ARG A 180 -15.26 -17.67 -10.02
C ARG A 180 -14.84 -16.88 -11.25
N GLY A 181 -15.47 -15.73 -11.49
CA GLY A 181 -15.11 -14.87 -12.62
C GLY A 181 -13.79 -14.15 -12.36
N PHE A 182 -13.66 -13.57 -11.16
CA PHE A 182 -12.49 -12.79 -10.76
C PHE A 182 -11.16 -13.57 -10.83
N LEU A 183 -11.16 -14.83 -10.41
CA LEU A 183 -9.93 -15.63 -10.30
C LEU A 183 -9.48 -16.27 -11.61
N ALA A 184 -10.38 -16.47 -12.58
CA ALA A 184 -10.11 -17.35 -13.71
C ALA A 184 -10.24 -16.69 -15.10
N THR A 185 -10.92 -15.55 -15.21
CA THR A 185 -11.27 -14.97 -16.51
C THR A 185 -11.00 -13.47 -16.56
N ASP A 186 -11.19 -12.88 -17.74
CA ASP A 186 -11.10 -11.43 -17.96
C ASP A 186 -12.13 -10.63 -17.12
N ALA A 187 -13.08 -11.31 -16.45
CA ALA A 187 -13.98 -10.68 -15.47
C ALA A 187 -13.22 -10.04 -14.29
N LYS A 188 -11.96 -10.44 -14.04
CA LYS A 188 -11.05 -9.74 -13.12
C LYS A 188 -11.01 -8.23 -13.39
N GLY A 189 -10.94 -7.82 -14.66
CA GLY A 189 -10.88 -6.40 -15.03
C GLY A 189 -12.11 -5.61 -14.59
N PHE A 190 -13.28 -6.25 -14.56
CA PHE A 190 -14.53 -5.64 -14.11
C PHE A 190 -14.59 -5.42 -12.59
N ALA A 191 -13.71 -6.04 -11.80
CA ALA A 191 -13.60 -5.74 -10.38
C ALA A 191 -13.13 -4.29 -10.14
N ALA A 192 -12.40 -3.69 -11.09
CA ALA A 192 -12.05 -2.28 -11.07
C ALA A 192 -12.96 -1.41 -11.94
N VAL A 193 -13.28 -1.86 -13.16
CA VAL A 193 -13.99 -1.02 -14.12
C VAL A 193 -15.45 -0.78 -13.76
N ALA A 194 -16.19 -1.80 -13.31
CA ALA A 194 -17.59 -1.62 -12.97
C ALA A 194 -17.79 -0.59 -11.85
N PRO A 195 -17.11 -0.67 -10.68
CA PRO A 195 -17.22 0.36 -9.67
C PRO A 195 -16.69 1.73 -10.12
N LEU A 196 -15.63 1.78 -10.94
CA LEU A 196 -15.14 3.05 -11.49
C LEU A 196 -16.21 3.74 -12.34
N GLN A 197 -16.86 3.02 -13.25
CA GLN A 197 -17.94 3.56 -14.10
C GLN A 197 -19.14 4.04 -13.27
N THR A 198 -19.52 3.27 -12.25
CA THR A 198 -20.58 3.67 -11.30
C THR A 198 -20.20 4.97 -10.59
N GLY A 199 -18.94 5.10 -10.13
CA GLY A 199 -18.45 6.31 -9.47
C GLY A 199 -18.47 7.53 -10.39
N LEU A 200 -17.97 7.42 -11.61
CA LEU A 200 -18.02 8.50 -12.59
C LEU A 200 -19.47 8.91 -12.92
N SER A 201 -20.37 7.94 -13.08
CA SER A 201 -21.79 8.22 -13.33
C SER A 201 -22.46 8.91 -12.13
N ALA A 202 -22.05 8.59 -10.91
CA ALA A 202 -22.52 9.25 -9.70
C ALA A 202 -22.05 10.72 -9.63
N CYS A 203 -20.84 11.02 -10.09
CA CYS A 203 -20.38 12.42 -10.24
C CYS A 203 -21.26 13.19 -11.23
N ASP A 204 -21.60 12.61 -12.39
CA ASP A 204 -22.51 13.26 -13.35
C ASP A 204 -23.88 13.51 -12.74
N GLY A 205 -24.42 12.53 -11.99
CA GLY A 205 -25.67 12.67 -11.27
C GLY A 205 -25.64 13.80 -10.24
N ALA A 206 -24.58 13.88 -9.43
CA ALA A 206 -24.41 14.92 -8.42
C ALA A 206 -24.29 16.32 -9.06
N HIS A 207 -23.53 16.45 -10.15
CA HIS A 207 -23.46 17.71 -10.93
C HIS A 207 -24.81 18.13 -11.50
N ALA A 208 -25.67 17.17 -11.85
CA ALA A 208 -27.04 17.42 -12.29
C ALA A 208 -28.03 17.68 -11.13
N GLY A 209 -27.56 17.70 -9.87
CA GLY A 209 -28.38 17.95 -8.69
C GLY A 209 -29.11 16.74 -8.12
N LEU A 210 -28.78 15.52 -8.55
CA LEU A 210 -29.25 14.30 -7.89
C LEU A 210 -28.54 14.15 -6.53
N ARG A 211 -29.31 13.79 -5.51
CA ARG A 211 -28.81 13.74 -4.12
C ARG A 211 -28.55 12.32 -3.66
N GLY A 212 -27.47 12.15 -2.89
CA GLY A 212 -27.07 10.89 -2.28
C GLY A 212 -27.20 10.91 -0.75
N PRO A 213 -27.46 9.77 -0.10
CA PRO A 213 -27.44 9.67 1.35
C PRO A 213 -26.01 9.88 1.91
N GLY A 214 -25.80 10.98 2.62
CA GLY A 214 -24.48 11.32 3.20
C GLY A 214 -24.03 10.39 4.34
N ASP A 215 -24.91 9.56 4.89
CA ASP A 215 -24.64 8.61 5.99
C ASP A 215 -24.58 7.15 5.51
N VAL A 216 -24.60 6.89 4.19
CA VAL A 216 -24.71 5.53 3.63
C VAL A 216 -23.57 4.60 4.01
N LEU A 217 -22.41 5.10 4.45
CA LEU A 217 -21.32 4.25 4.92
C LEU A 217 -21.67 3.63 6.29
N GLU A 218 -22.05 4.47 7.25
CA GLU A 218 -22.27 4.12 8.64
C GLU A 218 -23.72 3.72 8.99
N HIS A 219 -24.68 3.99 8.10
CA HIS A 219 -26.09 3.73 8.35
C HIS A 219 -26.33 2.23 8.68
N PRO A 220 -27.28 1.86 9.56
CA PRO A 220 -27.55 0.45 9.87
C PRO A 220 -27.99 -0.42 8.66
N GLN A 221 -28.45 0.20 7.58
CA GLN A 221 -28.75 -0.46 6.30
C GLN A 221 -27.72 -0.11 5.21
N GLY A 222 -26.61 0.50 5.62
CA GLY A 222 -25.57 1.06 4.76
C GLY A 222 -24.46 0.08 4.42
N PHE A 223 -23.46 0.60 3.71
CA PHE A 223 -22.35 -0.15 3.14
C PHE A 223 -21.58 -0.96 4.18
N LEU A 224 -21.14 -0.36 5.29
CA LEU A 224 -20.29 -1.07 6.26
C LEU A 224 -21.05 -2.22 6.93
N HIS A 225 -22.36 -2.11 7.12
CA HIS A 225 -23.17 -3.19 7.68
C HIS A 225 -23.32 -4.38 6.73
N GLN A 226 -23.24 -4.15 5.41
CA GLN A 226 -23.41 -5.19 4.38
C GLN A 226 -22.07 -5.77 3.89
N PHE A 227 -20.99 -4.99 3.93
CA PHE A 227 -19.69 -5.34 3.34
C PHE A 227 -18.58 -5.62 4.36
N ALA A 228 -18.82 -5.42 5.66
CA ALA A 228 -17.87 -5.77 6.71
C ALA A 228 -18.50 -6.77 7.69
N GLU A 229 -17.74 -7.80 8.06
CA GLU A 229 -18.09 -8.70 9.16
C GLU A 229 -17.82 -8.03 10.51
N VAL A 230 -16.72 -7.26 10.58
CA VAL A 230 -16.42 -6.36 11.69
C VAL A 230 -16.29 -4.93 11.15
N PRO A 231 -17.37 -4.12 11.18
CA PRO A 231 -17.35 -2.75 10.67
C PRO A 231 -16.39 -1.84 11.45
N LEU A 232 -15.56 -1.05 10.76
CA LEU A 232 -14.61 -0.10 11.38
C LEU A 232 -14.86 1.34 10.90
N PRO A 233 -16.04 1.93 11.17
CA PRO A 233 -16.38 3.29 10.68
C PRO A 233 -15.37 4.36 11.11
N GLU A 234 -14.66 4.15 12.21
CA GLU A 234 -13.65 5.08 12.71
C GLU A 234 -12.46 5.22 11.76
N GLU A 235 -12.10 4.16 11.03
CA GLU A 235 -11.00 4.17 10.06
C GLU A 235 -11.27 5.14 8.89
N ALA A 236 -12.55 5.37 8.54
CA ALA A 236 -12.90 6.27 7.46
C ALA A 236 -12.40 7.70 7.70
N VAL A 237 -12.25 8.14 8.95
CA VAL A 237 -11.89 9.51 9.33
C VAL A 237 -10.74 9.59 10.35
N ALA A 238 -10.07 8.47 10.65
CA ALA A 238 -9.01 8.43 11.65
C ALA A 238 -7.77 9.24 11.22
N GLY A 239 -7.41 10.27 11.98
CA GLY A 239 -6.16 11.01 11.77
C GLY A 239 -6.08 11.71 10.41
N LEU A 240 -7.17 12.30 9.90
CA LEU A 240 -7.15 13.12 8.68
C LEU A 240 -6.02 14.19 8.75
N GLY A 241 -5.22 14.29 7.69
CA GLY A 241 -4.06 15.19 7.61
C GLY A 241 -2.82 14.75 8.42
N THR A 242 -2.86 13.61 9.11
CA THR A 242 -1.73 13.14 9.95
C THR A 242 -1.38 11.68 9.75
N LEU A 243 -2.37 10.83 9.49
CA LEU A 243 -2.23 9.43 9.14
C LEU A 243 -2.44 9.28 7.63
N TRP A 244 -1.37 9.12 6.87
CA TRP A 244 -1.43 9.09 5.40
C TRP A 244 -1.44 7.65 4.90
N HIS A 245 -2.59 7.17 4.43
CA HIS A 245 -2.69 5.81 3.88
C HIS A 245 -1.83 5.61 2.64
N THR A 246 -1.52 6.68 1.92
CA THR A 246 -0.58 6.69 0.80
C THR A 246 0.80 6.11 1.17
N GLU A 247 1.24 6.23 2.42
CA GLU A 247 2.52 5.66 2.90
C GLU A 247 2.49 4.13 3.01
N THR A 248 1.33 3.50 2.86
CA THR A 248 1.17 2.03 2.88
C THR A 248 1.32 1.39 1.49
N LEU A 249 1.64 2.19 0.47
CA LEU A 249 1.83 1.75 -0.90
C LEU A 249 2.98 0.75 -1.03
N SER A 250 2.77 -0.26 -1.86
CA SER A 250 3.73 -1.30 -2.20
C SER A 250 3.66 -1.55 -3.70
N TYR A 251 4.80 -1.57 -4.37
CA TYR A 251 4.88 -1.61 -5.83
C TYR A 251 5.39 -2.97 -6.28
N LYS A 252 4.60 -3.68 -7.08
CA LYS A 252 5.01 -5.00 -7.55
C LYS A 252 6.09 -4.89 -8.61
N VAL A 253 7.18 -5.65 -8.42
CA VAL A 253 8.27 -5.78 -9.40
C VAL A 253 8.06 -6.95 -10.37
N HIS A 254 7.16 -7.88 -10.03
CA HIS A 254 6.66 -8.97 -10.88
C HIS A 254 5.14 -8.88 -11.09
N PRO A 255 4.60 -9.29 -12.24
CA PRO A 255 3.15 -9.41 -12.42
C PRO A 255 2.61 -10.56 -11.58
N GLY A 256 1.44 -10.39 -10.97
CA GLY A 256 0.78 -11.43 -10.17
C GLY A 256 0.30 -10.95 -8.81
N SER A 257 -0.22 -11.90 -8.03
CA SER A 257 -0.74 -11.59 -6.69
C SER A 257 0.38 -11.18 -5.73
N ALA A 258 0.11 -10.16 -4.91
CA ALA A 258 1.00 -9.76 -3.81
C ALA A 258 1.27 -10.91 -2.81
N TYR A 259 0.37 -11.89 -2.73
CA TYR A 259 0.53 -13.05 -1.85
C TYR A 259 1.56 -14.07 -2.35
N THR A 260 1.96 -14.00 -3.63
CA THR A 260 2.95 -14.90 -4.23
C THR A 260 4.30 -14.21 -4.45
N SER A 261 4.38 -12.88 -4.36
CA SER A 261 5.56 -12.10 -4.75
C SER A 261 6.83 -12.51 -3.99
N ALA A 262 6.76 -12.68 -2.66
CA ALA A 262 7.94 -13.08 -1.89
C ALA A 262 8.47 -14.47 -2.28
N ALA A 263 7.59 -15.40 -2.68
CA ALA A 263 8.00 -16.72 -3.16
C ALA A 263 8.66 -16.64 -4.55
N VAL A 264 8.18 -15.74 -5.41
CA VAL A 264 8.80 -15.44 -6.70
C VAL A 264 10.18 -14.82 -6.50
N ASP A 265 10.32 -13.87 -5.58
CA ASP A 265 11.61 -13.24 -5.26
C ASP A 265 12.62 -14.28 -4.73
N CYS A 266 12.20 -15.20 -3.84
CA CYS A 266 13.03 -16.31 -3.38
C CYS A 266 13.48 -17.24 -4.52
N ALA A 267 12.60 -17.49 -5.50
CA ALA A 267 12.94 -18.27 -6.68
C ALA A 267 13.97 -17.54 -7.58
N VAL A 268 13.85 -16.22 -7.73
CA VAL A 268 14.85 -15.39 -8.41
C VAL A 268 16.20 -15.44 -7.69
N ASP A 269 16.22 -15.38 -6.37
CA ASP A 269 17.47 -15.49 -5.58
C ASP A 269 18.14 -16.85 -5.79
N LEU A 270 17.37 -17.94 -5.78
CA LEU A 270 17.88 -19.29 -6.02
C LEU A 270 18.39 -19.48 -7.46
N HIS A 271 17.69 -18.93 -8.45
CA HIS A 271 18.15 -18.88 -9.84
C HIS A 271 19.49 -18.15 -9.94
N THR A 272 19.59 -16.97 -9.33
CA THR A 272 20.80 -16.13 -9.33
C THR A 272 21.97 -16.83 -8.63
N ALA A 273 21.70 -17.67 -7.64
CA ALA A 273 22.69 -18.51 -6.98
C ALA A 273 23.20 -19.69 -7.85
N GLY A 274 22.66 -19.88 -9.05
CA GLY A 274 23.13 -20.84 -10.05
C GLY A 274 22.52 -22.24 -9.91
N ILE A 275 21.29 -22.35 -9.40
CA ILE A 275 20.56 -23.62 -9.41
C ILE A 275 20.26 -24.06 -10.86
N ASP A 276 20.52 -25.33 -11.17
CA ASP A 276 20.06 -25.94 -12.41
C ASP A 276 18.63 -26.48 -12.21
N ALA A 277 17.69 -26.00 -13.02
CA ALA A 277 16.30 -26.42 -12.96
C ALA A 277 16.10 -27.91 -13.28
N ASP A 278 17.00 -28.51 -14.09
CA ASP A 278 16.95 -29.93 -14.44
C ASP A 278 17.26 -30.83 -13.24
N ASP A 279 18.07 -30.34 -12.30
CA ASP A 279 18.42 -31.04 -11.06
C ASP A 279 17.32 -30.98 -9.99
N ILE A 280 16.25 -30.20 -10.20
CA ILE A 280 15.18 -30.03 -9.22
C ILE A 280 14.29 -31.27 -9.16
N ALA A 281 14.19 -31.87 -7.96
CA ALA A 281 13.29 -32.96 -7.65
C ALA A 281 11.97 -32.47 -7.02
N GLU A 282 12.03 -31.48 -6.11
CA GLU A 282 10.86 -30.93 -5.41
C GLU A 282 11.08 -29.47 -5.06
N VAL A 283 10.02 -28.66 -5.09
CA VAL A 283 9.99 -27.30 -4.56
C VAL A 283 8.89 -27.17 -3.52
N VAL A 284 9.26 -26.74 -2.32
CA VAL A 284 8.34 -26.49 -1.21
C VAL A 284 8.32 -25.01 -0.91
N VAL A 285 7.14 -24.39 -1.01
CA VAL A 285 6.92 -22.99 -0.69
C VAL A 285 6.16 -22.91 0.63
N GLU A 286 6.84 -22.48 1.69
CA GLU A 286 6.25 -22.21 2.98
C GLU A 286 5.77 -20.76 3.00
N GLY A 287 4.50 -20.53 3.33
CA GLY A 287 3.88 -19.21 3.26
C GLY A 287 2.78 -19.01 4.30
N SER A 288 2.38 -17.75 4.47
CA SER A 288 1.28 -17.37 5.36
C SER A 288 -0.07 -17.98 4.94
N LEU A 289 -1.09 -17.86 5.79
CA LEU A 289 -2.48 -18.23 5.48
C LEU A 289 -2.98 -17.58 4.18
N PHE A 290 -2.46 -16.40 3.80
CA PHE A 290 -2.85 -15.71 2.56
C PHE A 290 -2.25 -16.41 1.34
N THR A 291 -0.96 -16.73 1.38
CA THR A 291 -0.25 -17.43 0.30
C THR A 291 -0.80 -18.84 0.12
N HIS A 292 -0.92 -19.60 1.22
CA HIS A 292 -1.46 -20.96 1.19
C HIS A 292 -2.95 -20.99 0.82
N GLY A 293 -3.75 -20.05 1.36
CA GLY A 293 -5.17 -19.92 1.05
C GLY A 293 -5.44 -19.54 -0.40
N LEU A 294 -4.60 -18.68 -0.99
CA LEU A 294 -4.64 -18.36 -2.41
C LEU A 294 -4.35 -19.59 -3.26
N ASP A 295 -3.23 -20.28 -3.01
CA ASP A 295 -2.84 -21.49 -3.75
C ASP A 295 -3.93 -22.58 -3.66
N ARG A 296 -4.48 -22.81 -2.47
CA ARG A 296 -5.61 -23.74 -2.28
C ARG A 296 -6.82 -23.38 -3.12
N THR A 297 -7.17 -22.09 -3.19
CA THR A 297 -8.28 -21.61 -4.00
C THR A 297 -7.99 -21.76 -5.49
N ALA A 298 -6.77 -21.41 -5.92
CA ALA A 298 -6.34 -21.49 -7.32
C ALA A 298 -6.25 -22.93 -7.83
N ARG A 299 -5.79 -23.89 -7.00
CA ARG A 299 -5.77 -25.34 -7.33
C ARG A 299 -7.15 -25.95 -7.55
N GLY A 300 -8.22 -25.29 -7.08
CA GLY A 300 -9.58 -25.67 -7.42
C GLY A 300 -9.94 -25.41 -8.88
N ALA A 301 -9.12 -24.66 -9.62
CA ALA A 301 -9.20 -24.48 -11.06
C ALA A 301 -8.18 -25.37 -11.78
N ASP A 302 -8.57 -25.88 -12.96
CA ASP A 302 -7.67 -26.60 -13.86
C ASP A 302 -6.76 -25.59 -14.58
N ILE A 303 -5.66 -25.22 -13.93
CA ILE A 303 -4.71 -24.21 -14.43
C ILE A 303 -3.64 -24.88 -15.29
N GLY A 304 -3.52 -24.44 -16.54
CA GLY A 304 -2.59 -24.97 -17.54
C GLY A 304 -2.26 -23.95 -18.63
N PRO A 305 -1.58 -24.38 -19.72
CA PRO A 305 -1.13 -23.49 -20.81
C PRO A 305 -2.24 -22.64 -21.45
N GLY A 306 -3.48 -23.15 -21.46
CA GLY A 306 -4.64 -22.46 -22.04
C GLY A 306 -5.42 -21.58 -21.07
N SER A 307 -4.97 -21.42 -19.83
CA SER A 307 -5.67 -20.63 -18.82
C SER A 307 -5.60 -19.12 -19.10
N GLY A 308 -6.63 -18.40 -18.66
CA GLY A 308 -6.64 -16.94 -18.75
C GLY A 308 -5.59 -16.30 -17.85
N VAL A 309 -5.18 -15.06 -18.16
CA VAL A 309 -4.14 -14.33 -17.42
C VAL A 309 -4.46 -14.20 -15.94
N ALA A 310 -5.73 -13.98 -15.59
CA ALA A 310 -6.18 -13.93 -14.20
C ALA A 310 -5.82 -15.22 -13.44
N ALA A 311 -6.07 -16.40 -14.02
CA ALA A 311 -5.73 -17.68 -13.41
C ALA A 311 -4.20 -17.83 -13.23
N LEU A 312 -3.41 -17.42 -14.23
CA LEU A 312 -1.95 -17.45 -14.15
C LEU A 312 -1.41 -16.52 -13.06
N ASN A 313 -1.97 -15.30 -12.92
CA ASN A 313 -1.59 -14.37 -11.86
C ASN A 313 -1.76 -14.94 -10.44
N PHE A 314 -2.72 -15.84 -10.26
CA PHE A 314 -3.00 -16.51 -8.99
C PHE A 314 -2.38 -17.91 -8.87
N SER A 315 -1.66 -18.38 -9.91
CA SER A 315 -0.98 -19.67 -9.91
C SER A 315 0.42 -19.58 -9.31
N LEU A 316 0.52 -19.85 -8.01
CA LEU A 316 1.81 -19.89 -7.32
C LEU A 316 2.79 -20.91 -7.95
N PRO A 317 2.39 -22.14 -8.31
CA PRO A 317 3.29 -23.11 -8.93
C PRO A 317 3.90 -22.62 -10.24
N TYR A 318 3.08 -22.04 -11.11
CA TYR A 318 3.54 -21.52 -12.40
C TYR A 318 4.52 -20.34 -12.23
N ASN A 319 4.18 -19.41 -11.34
CA ASN A 319 4.97 -18.21 -11.10
C ASN A 319 6.35 -18.54 -10.50
N VAL A 320 6.40 -19.44 -9.51
CA VAL A 320 7.66 -19.89 -8.88
C VAL A 320 8.51 -20.70 -9.86
N ALA A 321 7.90 -21.63 -10.60
CA ALA A 321 8.62 -22.42 -11.61
C ALA A 321 9.22 -21.54 -12.71
N THR A 322 8.46 -20.57 -13.21
CA THR A 322 8.95 -19.61 -14.21
C THR A 322 10.16 -18.86 -13.67
N ALA A 323 10.09 -18.30 -12.46
CA ALA A 323 11.20 -17.56 -11.86
C ALA A 323 12.46 -18.42 -11.61
N LEU A 324 12.30 -19.68 -11.20
CA LEU A 324 13.44 -20.62 -11.06
C LEU A 324 14.12 -20.91 -12.42
N LEU A 325 13.36 -20.96 -13.50
CA LEU A 325 13.87 -21.24 -14.85
C LEU A 325 14.57 -20.04 -15.49
N THR A 326 14.01 -18.84 -15.31
CA THR A 326 14.39 -17.66 -16.11
C THR A 326 15.05 -16.55 -15.32
N GLY A 327 15.05 -16.63 -13.98
CA GLY A 327 15.53 -15.56 -13.10
C GLY A 327 14.62 -14.34 -13.03
N ALA A 328 13.41 -14.40 -13.61
CA ALA A 328 12.42 -13.34 -13.52
C ALA A 328 11.01 -13.83 -13.89
N LEU A 329 9.99 -13.22 -13.31
CA LEU A 329 8.62 -13.30 -13.84
C LEU A 329 8.28 -11.97 -14.53
N LEU A 330 8.00 -12.02 -15.82
CA LEU A 330 7.74 -10.86 -16.68
C LEU A 330 6.33 -10.90 -17.29
N PRO A 331 5.77 -9.75 -17.71
CA PRO A 331 4.49 -9.70 -18.43
C PRO A 331 4.38 -10.67 -19.62
N ALA A 332 5.47 -10.86 -20.36
CA ALA A 332 5.51 -11.76 -21.52
C ALA A 332 5.34 -13.25 -21.14
N ASP A 333 5.61 -13.60 -19.87
CA ASP A 333 5.46 -14.97 -19.37
C ASP A 333 3.99 -15.37 -19.17
N LEU A 334 3.06 -14.43 -19.25
CA LEU A 334 1.62 -14.66 -19.11
C LEU A 334 0.92 -14.83 -20.48
N ALA A 335 1.69 -14.97 -21.56
CA ALA A 335 1.19 -15.17 -22.92
C ALA A 335 1.99 -16.22 -23.71
N PRO A 336 1.41 -16.76 -24.80
CA PRO A 336 2.15 -17.53 -25.79
C PRO A 336 3.29 -16.71 -26.44
N PRO A 337 4.40 -17.35 -26.82
CA PRO A 337 4.67 -18.79 -26.68
C PRO A 337 5.21 -19.18 -25.29
N ALA A 338 5.44 -18.21 -24.38
CA ALA A 338 6.12 -18.46 -23.11
C ALA A 338 5.29 -19.34 -22.16
N VAL A 339 3.99 -19.08 -22.04
CA VAL A 339 3.07 -19.90 -21.24
C VAL A 339 2.87 -21.32 -21.79
N GLU A 340 3.19 -21.56 -23.06
CA GLU A 340 3.03 -22.86 -23.71
C GLU A 340 4.25 -23.77 -23.54
N ARG A 341 5.33 -23.25 -22.92
CA ARG A 341 6.58 -23.98 -22.71
C ARG A 341 6.39 -25.14 -21.72
N PRO A 342 6.57 -26.41 -22.15
CA PRO A 342 6.32 -27.58 -21.29
C PRO A 342 7.19 -27.58 -20.04
N GLU A 343 8.44 -27.11 -20.13
CA GLU A 343 9.39 -27.09 -19.02
C GLU A 343 8.88 -26.30 -17.79
N ARG A 344 8.07 -25.25 -18.01
CA ARG A 344 7.45 -24.47 -16.92
C ARG A 344 6.41 -25.29 -16.16
N TRP A 345 5.60 -26.05 -16.89
CA TRP A 345 4.53 -26.86 -16.31
C TRP A 345 5.09 -28.12 -15.65
N GLU A 346 6.13 -28.71 -16.23
CA GLU A 346 6.86 -29.84 -15.64
C GLU A 346 7.51 -29.46 -14.30
N LEU A 347 8.11 -28.27 -14.20
CA LEU A 347 8.63 -27.75 -12.93
C LEU A 347 7.51 -27.31 -11.98
N ALA A 348 6.47 -26.64 -12.47
CA ALA A 348 5.32 -26.24 -11.66
C ALA A 348 4.64 -27.45 -10.98
N ALA A 349 4.59 -28.61 -11.65
CA ALA A 349 4.07 -29.85 -11.08
C ALA A 349 4.85 -30.34 -9.85
N LYS A 350 6.11 -29.89 -9.67
CA LYS A 350 6.96 -30.19 -8.51
C LYS A 350 6.81 -29.18 -7.38
N VAL A 351 6.03 -28.11 -7.57
CA VAL A 351 5.84 -27.04 -6.59
C VAL A 351 4.60 -27.30 -5.73
N ARG A 352 4.80 -27.41 -4.42
CA ARG A 352 3.72 -27.46 -3.43
C ARG A 352 3.86 -26.37 -2.38
N THR A 353 2.72 -25.95 -1.82
CA THR A 353 2.69 -24.99 -0.72
C THR A 353 2.49 -25.68 0.62
N VAL A 354 3.07 -25.10 1.66
CA VAL A 354 2.87 -25.46 3.06
C VAL A 354 2.51 -24.21 3.83
N HIS A 355 1.50 -24.30 4.70
CA HIS A 355 1.16 -23.22 5.62
C HIS A 355 2.19 -23.13 6.74
N ASP A 356 2.76 -21.95 6.91
CA ASP A 356 3.63 -21.61 8.02
C ASP A 356 2.94 -20.64 9.00
N PRO A 357 2.68 -21.08 10.25
CA PRO A 357 2.03 -20.24 11.26
C PRO A 357 2.82 -19.00 11.67
N GLU A 358 4.15 -19.02 11.64
CA GLU A 358 4.96 -17.84 11.99
C GLU A 358 4.88 -16.77 10.90
N LEU A 359 4.85 -17.18 9.62
CA LEU A 359 4.59 -16.25 8.52
C LEU A 359 3.15 -15.70 8.56
N SER A 360 2.16 -16.51 8.93
CA SER A 360 0.80 -16.01 9.23
C SER A 360 0.81 -14.96 10.33
N ARG A 361 1.49 -15.25 11.44
CA ARG A 361 1.58 -14.34 12.58
C ARG A 361 2.25 -13.03 12.19
N ALA A 362 3.38 -13.08 11.47
CA ALA A 362 4.07 -11.89 10.98
C ALA A 362 3.18 -11.03 10.07
N ALA A 363 2.42 -11.66 9.16
CA ALA A 363 1.50 -10.96 8.26
C ALA A 363 0.34 -10.27 9.01
N LEU A 364 -0.22 -10.94 10.03
CA LEU A 364 -1.31 -10.41 10.85
C LEU A 364 -0.83 -9.33 11.85
N LEU A 365 0.45 -9.36 12.21
CA LEU A 365 1.13 -8.33 13.01
C LEU A 365 1.58 -7.11 12.19
N ALA A 366 1.72 -7.24 10.88
CA ALA A 366 2.11 -6.13 10.02
C ALA A 366 1.03 -5.04 9.97
N THR A 367 1.39 -3.83 9.54
CA THR A 367 0.42 -2.73 9.38
C THR A 367 -0.66 -3.09 8.37
N ALA A 368 -0.24 -3.58 7.20
CA ALA A 368 -1.08 -3.96 6.08
C ALA A 368 -0.88 -5.46 5.74
N PRO A 369 -1.92 -6.14 5.21
CA PRO A 369 -3.23 -5.59 4.90
C PRO A 369 -4.21 -5.56 6.09
N LEU A 370 -3.93 -6.27 7.20
CA LEU A 370 -4.93 -6.48 8.26
C LEU A 370 -4.56 -5.98 9.64
N GLY A 371 -3.28 -5.94 10.03
CA GLY A 371 -2.94 -5.79 11.45
C GLY A 371 -3.40 -4.47 12.06
N GLN A 372 -3.43 -3.37 11.29
CA GLN A 372 -4.03 -2.12 11.75
C GLN A 372 -5.55 -2.27 12.02
N ALA A 373 -6.29 -2.92 11.11
CA ALA A 373 -7.72 -3.16 11.27
C ALA A 373 -8.00 -4.09 12.47
N LEU A 374 -7.18 -5.11 12.67
CA LEU A 374 -7.27 -6.02 13.81
C LEU A 374 -7.04 -5.28 15.14
N ARG A 375 -6.02 -4.41 15.20
CA ARG A 375 -5.77 -3.56 16.37
C ARG A 375 -6.93 -2.61 16.64
N ARG A 376 -7.53 -2.02 15.60
CA ARG A 376 -8.71 -1.14 15.76
C ARG A 376 -9.92 -1.88 16.27
N ALA A 377 -10.18 -3.08 15.74
CA ALA A 377 -11.28 -3.92 16.19
C ALA A 377 -11.09 -4.40 17.63
N GLY A 378 -9.84 -4.63 18.05
CA GLY A 378 -9.50 -5.19 19.35
C GLY A 378 -10.25 -6.51 19.56
N LYS A 379 -10.94 -6.65 20.71
CA LYS A 379 -11.72 -7.87 21.04
C LYS A 379 -12.80 -8.20 20.02
N ARG A 380 -13.30 -7.23 19.25
CA ARG A 380 -14.33 -7.46 18.23
C ARG A 380 -13.83 -8.34 17.08
N ALA A 381 -12.52 -8.41 16.87
CA ALA A 381 -11.93 -9.24 15.82
C ALA A 381 -11.66 -10.69 16.28
N GLU A 382 -11.89 -11.07 17.53
CA GLU A 382 -11.51 -12.41 18.02
C GLU A 382 -12.19 -13.54 17.22
N ALA A 383 -13.51 -13.46 17.04
CA ALA A 383 -14.25 -14.45 16.25
C ALA A 383 -13.77 -14.48 14.79
N TRP A 384 -13.49 -13.31 14.21
CA TRP A 384 -13.01 -13.17 12.84
C TRP A 384 -11.64 -13.83 12.66
N VAL A 385 -10.70 -13.59 13.58
CA VAL A 385 -9.34 -14.16 13.55
C VAL A 385 -9.38 -15.68 13.72
N ARG A 386 -10.15 -16.18 14.70
CA ARG A 386 -10.28 -17.64 14.93
C ARG A 386 -10.88 -18.36 13.73
N ALA A 387 -11.83 -17.73 13.03
CA ALA A 387 -12.38 -18.27 11.79
C ALA A 387 -11.37 -18.27 10.63
N ALA A 388 -10.43 -17.32 10.61
CA ALA A 388 -9.39 -17.23 9.57
C ALA A 388 -8.27 -18.26 9.78
N ASP A 389 -7.77 -18.41 11.01
CA ASP A 389 -6.70 -19.36 11.36
C ASP A 389 -6.63 -19.55 12.90
N GLU A 390 -7.18 -20.66 13.42
CA GLU A 390 -7.24 -20.95 14.86
C GLU A 390 -5.84 -21.02 15.50
N ARG A 391 -4.84 -21.55 14.78
CA ARG A 391 -3.46 -21.66 15.29
C ARG A 391 -2.76 -20.31 15.30
N ALA A 392 -2.99 -19.48 14.28
CA ALA A 392 -2.50 -18.11 14.29
C ALA A 392 -3.16 -17.30 15.41
N ALA A 393 -4.46 -17.51 15.69
CA ALA A 393 -5.18 -16.82 16.75
C ALA A 393 -4.51 -16.95 18.12
N ASP A 394 -3.99 -18.15 18.43
CA ASP A 394 -3.37 -18.44 19.73
C ASP A 394 -1.97 -17.83 19.89
N VAL A 395 -1.31 -17.44 18.79
CA VAL A 395 0.01 -16.80 18.81
C VAL A 395 -0.05 -15.29 18.57
N LEU A 396 -1.20 -14.74 18.19
CA LEU A 396 -1.36 -13.30 18.01
C LEU A 396 -1.23 -12.56 19.34
N PRO A 397 -0.69 -11.33 19.31
CA PRO A 397 -0.59 -10.52 20.51
C PRO A 397 -1.99 -10.22 21.05
N PRO A 398 -2.09 -9.79 22.31
CA PRO A 398 -3.37 -9.56 22.93
C PRO A 398 -4.22 -8.51 22.16
N PRO A 399 -5.56 -8.57 22.28
CA PRO A 399 -6.50 -7.68 21.58
C PRO A 399 -6.46 -6.19 22.01
N TRP A 400 -5.41 -5.75 22.71
CA TRP A 400 -5.22 -4.38 23.21
C TRP A 400 -3.97 -3.67 22.66
N LEU A 401 -3.27 -4.21 21.67
CA LEU A 401 -2.28 -3.41 20.95
C LEU A 401 -2.96 -2.21 20.30
N ALA A 402 -2.51 -1.01 20.67
CA ALA A 402 -3.05 0.23 20.13
C ALA A 402 -2.86 0.30 18.60
N PRO A 403 -3.86 0.80 17.84
CA PRO A 403 -3.71 1.09 16.42
C PRO A 403 -2.55 2.06 16.16
N GLU A 404 -1.85 1.88 15.04
CA GLU A 404 -0.82 2.80 14.58
C GLU A 404 -1.43 4.19 14.32
N THR A 405 -0.69 5.23 14.70
CA THR A 405 -1.07 6.65 14.60
C THR A 405 -0.28 7.37 13.52
N ASP A 406 0.65 6.68 12.86
CA ASP A 406 1.51 7.16 11.78
C ASP A 406 1.93 5.95 10.92
N PHE A 407 1.96 6.12 9.59
CA PHE A 407 2.22 5.06 8.61
C PHE A 407 3.56 5.20 7.90
N ARG A 408 4.42 6.14 8.31
CA ARG A 408 5.73 6.31 7.67
C ARG A 408 6.69 5.12 7.81
N TRP A 409 6.45 4.21 8.75
CA TRP A 409 7.11 2.89 8.78
C TRP A 409 6.12 1.74 8.64
N ALA A 410 5.00 1.92 7.94
CA ALA A 410 4.05 0.85 7.70
C ALA A 410 4.77 -0.39 7.13
N THR A 411 4.25 -1.56 7.47
CA THR A 411 4.83 -2.85 7.03
C THR A 411 3.79 -3.70 6.32
N LYS A 412 4.24 -4.51 5.36
CA LYS A 412 3.45 -5.57 4.72
C LYS A 412 4.24 -6.87 4.66
N ARG A 413 4.12 -7.68 5.71
CA ARG A 413 4.91 -8.90 5.92
C ARG A 413 4.27 -10.15 5.32
N LEU A 414 4.11 -10.13 4.01
CA LEU A 414 3.63 -11.28 3.22
C LEU A 414 4.84 -12.07 2.70
N GLY A 415 5.64 -12.59 3.64
CA GLY A 415 6.89 -13.32 3.35
C GLY A 415 6.69 -14.77 2.90
N ALA A 416 7.79 -15.38 2.46
CA ALA A 416 7.85 -16.78 2.04
C ALA A 416 9.22 -17.40 2.30
N ARG A 417 9.24 -18.72 2.47
CA ARG A 417 10.44 -19.56 2.41
C ARG A 417 10.31 -20.55 1.26
N VAL A 418 11.32 -20.64 0.42
CA VAL A 418 11.38 -21.59 -0.70
C VAL A 418 12.51 -22.57 -0.45
N VAL A 419 12.15 -23.85 -0.34
CA VAL A 419 13.08 -24.97 -0.20
C VAL A 419 13.07 -25.78 -1.48
N VAL A 420 14.22 -25.90 -2.13
CA VAL A 420 14.40 -26.70 -3.34
C VAL A 420 15.23 -27.93 -2.99
N ARG A 421 14.66 -29.11 -3.24
CA ARG A 421 15.37 -30.40 -3.12
C ARG A 421 15.89 -30.81 -4.48
N LEU A 422 17.19 -31.05 -4.57
CA LEU A 422 17.84 -31.53 -5.77
C LEU A 422 17.80 -33.06 -5.83
N ARG A 423 17.96 -33.61 -7.04
CA ARG A 423 18.00 -35.07 -7.30
C ARG A 423 19.15 -35.79 -6.59
N ASP A 424 20.23 -35.07 -6.29
CA ASP A 424 21.38 -35.59 -5.54
C ASP A 424 21.19 -35.54 -4.01
N GLY A 425 20.03 -35.10 -3.53
CA GLY A 425 19.67 -35.02 -2.12
C GLY A 425 20.09 -33.72 -1.41
N ARG A 426 20.78 -32.79 -2.10
CA ARG A 426 21.05 -31.45 -1.53
C ARG A 426 19.76 -30.65 -1.40
N GLU A 427 19.70 -29.80 -0.38
CA GLU A 427 18.64 -28.80 -0.21
C GLU A 427 19.21 -27.40 -0.34
N LEU A 428 18.57 -26.58 -1.17
CA LEU A 428 18.83 -25.15 -1.29
C LEU A 428 17.64 -24.39 -0.72
N ARG A 429 17.90 -23.24 -0.08
CA ARG A 429 16.86 -22.47 0.61
C ARG A 429 17.05 -20.98 0.37
N ALA A 430 15.94 -20.29 0.16
CA ALA A 430 15.85 -18.83 0.18
C ALA A 430 14.64 -18.41 1.04
N GLU A 431 14.79 -17.29 1.74
CA GLU A 431 13.76 -16.74 2.61
C GLU A 431 13.68 -15.24 2.42
N ARG A 432 12.45 -14.72 2.34
CA ARG A 432 12.20 -13.28 2.38
C ARG A 432 11.06 -12.94 3.34
N PRO A 433 11.26 -12.01 4.28
CA PRO A 433 10.21 -11.57 5.21
C PRO A 433 9.15 -10.70 4.52
N GLU A 434 9.54 -9.97 3.48
CA GLU A 434 8.69 -9.14 2.64
C GLU A 434 9.12 -9.29 1.17
N ALA A 435 8.18 -9.09 0.24
CA ALA A 435 8.50 -9.03 -1.19
C ALA A 435 9.25 -7.75 -1.56
N VAL A 436 10.03 -7.78 -2.65
CA VAL A 436 10.70 -6.59 -3.19
C VAL A 436 9.66 -5.53 -3.58
N GLY A 437 9.88 -4.29 -3.12
CA GLY A 437 8.94 -3.18 -3.32
C GLY A 437 7.74 -3.16 -2.35
N ALA A 438 7.65 -4.10 -1.41
CA ALA A 438 6.68 -4.05 -0.33
C ALA A 438 7.00 -2.94 0.68
N VAL A 439 5.97 -2.33 1.25
CA VAL A 439 6.13 -1.32 2.30
C VAL A 439 6.82 -1.94 3.52
N GLY A 440 7.86 -1.26 4.00
CA GLY A 440 8.71 -1.73 5.10
C GLY A 440 9.86 -2.67 4.70
N SER A 441 9.98 -3.04 3.42
CA SER A 441 11.15 -3.78 2.90
C SER A 441 12.41 -2.90 2.83
N ALA A 442 13.60 -3.50 2.79
CA ALA A 442 14.86 -2.76 2.66
C ALA A 442 14.92 -1.92 1.36
N ASP A 443 14.30 -2.42 0.29
CA ASP A 443 14.25 -1.77 -1.03
C ASP A 443 13.37 -0.51 -1.04
N HIS A 444 12.55 -0.32 0.00
CA HIS A 444 11.67 0.83 0.14
C HIS A 444 12.42 2.17 0.29
N ALA A 445 13.70 2.13 0.63
CA ALA A 445 14.55 3.32 0.63
C ALA A 445 14.86 3.84 -0.80
N ALA A 446 14.73 2.99 -1.82
CA ALA A 446 15.05 3.28 -3.22
C ALA A 446 13.81 3.21 -4.15
N LEU A 447 12.62 3.47 -3.63
CA LEU A 447 11.35 3.36 -4.38
C LEU A 447 11.33 4.11 -5.72
N ALA A 448 11.95 5.29 -5.78
CA ALA A 448 12.00 6.08 -7.01
C ALA A 448 12.80 5.36 -8.10
N GLU A 449 13.92 4.72 -7.74
CA GLU A 449 14.72 3.90 -8.65
C GLU A 449 13.93 2.67 -9.09
N LEU A 450 13.35 1.92 -8.14
CA LEU A 450 12.58 0.71 -8.41
C LEU A 450 11.39 0.95 -9.36
N THR A 451 10.63 2.04 -9.14
CA THR A 451 9.50 2.38 -10.02
C THR A 451 9.95 2.97 -11.36
N GLY A 452 11.07 3.69 -11.39
CA GLY A 452 11.72 4.15 -12.62
C GLY A 452 12.20 3.00 -13.49
N GLU A 453 12.93 2.04 -12.93
CA GLU A 453 13.37 0.83 -13.61
C GLU A 453 12.19 0.02 -14.14
N LYS A 454 11.16 -0.18 -13.32
CA LYS A 454 9.93 -0.86 -13.75
C LYS A 454 9.33 -0.17 -14.98
N PHE A 455 9.22 1.16 -14.97
CA PHE A 455 8.68 1.93 -16.09
C PHE A 455 9.53 1.79 -17.35
N LEU A 456 10.85 1.87 -17.23
CA LEU A 456 11.78 1.69 -18.34
C LEU A 456 11.73 0.27 -18.92
N ARG A 457 11.66 -0.77 -18.07
CA ARG A 457 11.50 -2.18 -18.51
C ARG A 457 10.19 -2.41 -19.25
N CYS A 458 9.14 -1.64 -18.94
CA CYS A 458 7.89 -1.62 -19.69
C CYS A 458 7.96 -0.75 -20.98
N GLY A 459 9.17 -0.43 -21.44
CA GLY A 459 9.42 0.34 -22.66
C GLY A 459 9.02 1.81 -22.55
N GLY A 460 9.01 2.37 -21.34
CA GLY A 460 8.71 3.78 -21.11
C GLY A 460 9.84 4.71 -21.55
N ASP A 461 9.49 5.95 -21.91
CA ASP A 461 10.47 6.97 -22.28
C ASP A 461 11.23 7.47 -21.04
N PRO A 462 12.59 7.47 -21.03
CA PRO A 462 13.38 7.95 -19.90
C PRO A 462 13.05 9.37 -19.46
N GLU A 463 12.61 10.24 -20.37
CA GLU A 463 12.22 11.62 -20.04
C GLU A 463 11.04 11.67 -19.07
N VAL A 464 10.16 10.67 -19.07
CA VAL A 464 9.03 10.61 -18.15
C VAL A 464 9.51 10.47 -16.70
N VAL A 465 10.61 9.75 -16.46
CA VAL A 465 11.19 9.59 -15.12
C VAL A 465 11.68 10.95 -14.60
N ASP A 466 12.35 11.72 -15.46
CA ASP A 466 12.82 13.07 -15.14
C ASP A 466 11.64 14.02 -14.88
N LEU A 467 10.62 14.00 -15.76
CA LEU A 467 9.42 14.84 -15.62
C LEU A 467 8.61 14.50 -14.37
N VAL A 468 8.52 13.23 -13.97
CA VAL A 468 7.87 12.83 -12.70
C VAL A 468 8.64 13.39 -11.51
N GLY A 469 9.98 13.46 -11.59
CA GLY A 469 10.81 14.11 -10.58
C GLY A 469 10.44 15.58 -10.35
N GLU A 470 10.14 16.30 -11.43
CA GLU A 470 9.79 17.74 -11.44
C GLU A 470 8.27 17.99 -11.41
N LEU A 471 7.44 16.94 -11.28
CA LEU A 471 5.99 17.00 -11.49
C LEU A 471 5.27 18.15 -10.75
N PRO A 472 5.51 18.43 -9.45
CA PRO A 472 4.83 19.53 -8.75
C PRO A 472 5.02 20.91 -9.39
N ASP A 473 6.09 21.11 -10.16
CA ASP A 473 6.46 22.38 -10.79
C ASP A 473 6.04 22.44 -12.27
N LEU A 474 5.49 21.36 -12.83
CA LEU A 474 5.06 21.33 -14.23
C LEU A 474 3.76 22.09 -14.40
N GLY A 475 3.74 23.07 -15.31
CA GLY A 475 2.49 23.68 -15.79
C GLY A 475 1.68 22.72 -16.67
N PRO A 476 0.44 23.08 -17.07
CA PRO A 476 -0.48 22.19 -17.78
C PRO A 476 0.07 21.53 -19.05
N ALA A 477 0.84 22.28 -19.84
CA ALA A 477 1.50 21.75 -21.04
C ALA A 477 2.57 20.69 -20.71
N GLY A 478 3.30 20.88 -19.60
CA GLY A 478 4.30 19.93 -19.10
C GLY A 478 3.63 18.65 -18.60
N THR A 479 2.56 18.77 -17.83
CA THR A 479 1.75 17.64 -17.34
C THR A 479 1.16 16.84 -18.50
N ARG A 480 0.54 17.51 -19.48
CA ARG A 480 0.03 16.85 -20.69
C ARG A 480 1.15 16.13 -21.45
N ARG A 481 2.33 16.75 -21.57
CA ARG A 481 3.49 16.15 -22.23
C ARG A 481 3.97 14.90 -21.51
N LEU A 482 4.09 14.93 -20.18
CA LEU A 482 4.44 13.77 -19.36
C LEU A 482 3.48 12.62 -19.63
N ILE A 483 2.16 12.86 -19.58
CA ILE A 483 1.14 11.82 -19.78
C ILE A 483 1.20 11.26 -21.21
N THR A 484 1.34 12.15 -22.20
CA THR A 484 1.43 11.74 -23.61
C THR A 484 2.66 10.88 -23.87
N LEU A 485 3.84 11.29 -23.38
CA LEU A 485 5.07 10.52 -23.50
C LEU A 485 4.97 9.19 -22.75
N ALA A 486 4.40 9.20 -21.54
CA ALA A 486 4.27 8.00 -20.73
C ALA A 486 3.40 6.93 -21.39
N LEU A 487 2.44 7.34 -22.21
CA LEU A 487 1.51 6.47 -22.93
C LEU A 487 1.82 6.41 -24.43
N ALA A 488 2.94 6.97 -24.89
CA ALA A 488 3.35 6.89 -26.29
C ALA A 488 3.76 5.47 -26.68
N GLY A 489 3.51 5.06 -27.93
CA GLY A 489 3.91 3.76 -28.47
C GLY A 489 3.17 2.54 -27.90
N VAL A 490 2.17 2.74 -27.02
CA VAL A 490 1.21 1.69 -26.64
C VAL A 490 0.10 1.50 -27.68
N GLN A 491 0.07 2.35 -28.70
CA GLN A 491 -0.62 2.17 -29.97
C GLN A 491 0.45 2.04 -31.07
N GLY A 492 0.23 1.14 -32.03
CA GLY A 492 1.21 0.63 -32.98
C GLY A 492 1.79 1.60 -34.01
N GLU A 493 2.27 2.76 -33.59
CA GLU A 493 3.10 3.66 -34.39
C GLU A 493 4.30 4.07 -33.55
N ARG A 494 5.49 3.64 -33.98
CA ARG A 494 6.77 4.02 -33.38
C ARG A 494 7.29 5.26 -34.10
N GLU A 495 7.52 6.34 -33.37
CA GLU A 495 8.44 7.41 -33.75
C GLU A 495 9.50 7.59 -32.66
N GLU A 496 10.76 7.68 -33.07
CA GLU A 496 11.93 7.81 -32.19
C GLU A 496 12.10 9.26 -31.70
N VAL A 497 12.24 9.45 -30.38
CA VAL A 497 12.59 10.76 -29.77
C VAL A 497 13.93 10.66 -29.04
N ARG A 498 14.78 11.68 -29.21
CA ARG A 498 16.13 11.80 -28.64
C ARG A 498 16.11 12.59 -27.32
N PRO A 499 16.98 12.27 -26.33
CA PRO A 499 16.90 12.86 -25.00
C PRO A 499 17.67 14.19 -24.91
N GLY A 500 17.08 15.18 -24.23
CA GLY A 500 17.72 16.44 -23.82
C GLY A 500 17.90 16.51 -22.30
N ARG A 501 19.14 16.72 -21.84
CA ARG A 501 19.49 16.82 -20.40
C ARG A 501 19.23 18.22 -19.84
N ARG A 502 18.59 18.32 -18.66
CA ARG A 502 18.76 19.45 -17.72
C ARG A 502 18.82 18.97 -16.26
N ARG A 503 19.52 19.76 -15.44
CA ARG A 503 19.85 19.47 -14.03
C ARG A 503 18.82 20.08 -13.07
N PRO A 504 18.47 19.40 -11.97
CA PRO A 504 17.55 19.94 -10.97
C PRO A 504 18.23 20.97 -10.04
N ARG A 505 17.47 21.99 -9.63
CA ARG A 505 17.85 22.96 -8.59
C ARG A 505 17.16 22.58 -7.27
N HIS A 506 17.93 22.60 -6.17
CA HIS A 506 17.42 22.36 -4.83
C HIS A 506 16.70 23.56 -4.24
N ILE A 507 15.53 23.32 -3.65
CA ILE A 507 14.84 24.26 -2.76
C ILE A 507 14.88 23.65 -1.35
N ARG A 508 15.39 24.43 -0.38
CA ARG A 508 15.34 24.11 1.05
C ARG A 508 14.08 24.72 1.65
N LYS A 509 13.18 23.90 2.18
CA LYS A 509 12.29 24.30 3.29
C LYS A 509 12.80 23.61 4.54
N LYS A 510 13.07 24.40 5.59
CA LYS A 510 13.44 23.87 6.89
C LYS A 510 12.20 23.17 7.45
N VAL A 511 12.29 21.86 7.71
CA VAL A 511 11.42 21.07 8.61
C VAL A 511 12.15 20.91 9.97
N MET A 512 11.44 20.60 11.05
CA MET A 512 12.13 20.21 12.28
C MET A 512 12.99 18.98 11.96
N ASP A 513 14.30 19.06 12.17
CA ASP A 513 15.23 18.02 11.73
C ASP A 513 15.20 16.84 12.70
N THR A 514 14.33 15.87 12.42
CA THR A 514 14.16 14.61 13.13
C THR A 514 15.07 13.49 12.59
N SER A 515 15.90 13.77 11.58
CA SER A 515 16.73 12.78 10.87
C SER A 515 17.70 12.02 11.78
N ALA A 516 18.26 12.68 12.78
CA ALA A 516 19.16 12.04 13.75
C ALA A 516 18.44 10.99 14.61
N LEU A 517 17.17 11.26 14.97
CA LEU A 517 16.34 10.35 15.76
C LEU A 517 15.85 9.18 14.89
N GLU A 518 15.48 9.45 13.64
CA GLU A 518 15.17 8.42 12.63
C GLU A 518 16.33 7.45 12.43
N ALA A 519 17.54 7.97 12.18
CA ALA A 519 18.74 7.14 12.00
C ALA A 519 19.08 6.31 13.24
N ALA A 520 18.83 6.83 14.45
CA ALA A 520 19.02 6.09 15.70
C ALA A 520 18.03 4.93 15.84
N TYR A 521 16.75 5.15 15.51
CA TYR A 521 15.74 4.08 15.53
C TYR A 521 16.00 3.01 14.48
N ASP A 522 16.40 3.39 13.27
CA ASP A 522 16.77 2.43 12.23
C ASP A 522 17.98 1.59 12.63
N HIS A 523 18.98 2.18 13.28
CA HIS A 523 20.13 1.45 13.82
C HIS A 523 19.71 0.41 14.88
N LEU A 524 18.82 0.80 15.81
CA LEU A 524 18.33 -0.09 16.86
C LEU A 524 17.55 -1.29 16.32
N ARG A 525 16.89 -1.14 15.16
CA ARG A 525 16.18 -2.23 14.48
C ARG A 525 17.11 -3.23 13.79
N GLY A 526 18.30 -2.81 13.35
CA GLY A 526 19.21 -3.61 12.52
C GLY A 526 20.40 -4.25 13.25
N ALA A 527 20.79 -3.76 14.43
CA ALA A 527 21.98 -4.24 15.15
C ALA A 527 21.70 -5.40 16.13
N ALA A 528 22.75 -6.05 16.62
CA ALA A 528 22.72 -7.06 17.70
C ALA A 528 22.40 -6.43 19.07
N VAL A 529 21.32 -5.66 19.14
CA VAL A 529 20.83 -4.95 20.32
C VAL A 529 20.12 -5.96 21.23
N PRO A 530 20.36 -5.97 22.56
CA PRO A 530 19.65 -6.84 23.49
C PRO A 530 18.13 -6.56 23.51
N ASP A 531 17.30 -7.61 23.67
CA ASP A 531 15.84 -7.49 23.70
C ASP A 531 15.35 -6.53 24.81
N ARG A 532 16.04 -6.50 25.95
CA ARG A 532 15.77 -5.56 27.04
C ARG A 532 15.87 -4.09 26.60
N THR A 533 16.90 -3.75 25.81
CA THR A 533 17.07 -2.40 25.28
C THR A 533 15.96 -2.05 24.29
N LEU A 534 15.54 -2.99 23.45
CA LEU A 534 14.39 -2.78 22.56
C LEU A 534 13.10 -2.49 23.34
N ALA A 535 12.85 -3.26 24.41
CA ALA A 535 11.69 -3.08 25.28
C ALA A 535 11.69 -1.72 26.01
N GLU A 536 12.82 -1.33 26.61
CA GLU A 536 12.99 -0.06 27.32
C GLU A 536 12.74 1.14 26.37
N VAL A 537 13.43 1.19 25.23
CA VAL A 537 13.30 2.30 24.27
C VAL A 537 11.90 2.36 23.66
N ALA A 538 11.27 1.21 23.39
CA ALA A 538 9.90 1.19 22.87
C ALA A 538 8.92 1.83 23.87
N LEU A 539 9.01 1.49 25.16
CA LEU A 539 8.13 2.04 26.18
C LEU A 539 8.40 3.54 26.43
N GLU A 540 9.67 3.96 26.39
CA GLU A 540 10.05 5.37 26.54
C GLU A 540 9.50 6.24 25.40
N ALA A 541 9.60 5.77 24.16
CA ALA A 541 9.07 6.48 23.00
C ALA A 541 7.55 6.69 23.09
N ALA A 542 6.80 5.69 23.60
CA ALA A 542 5.36 5.81 23.82
C ALA A 542 5.02 6.86 24.89
N ALA A 543 5.76 6.87 26.00
CA ALA A 543 5.57 7.85 27.06
C ALA A 543 5.83 9.28 26.55
N LEU A 544 6.93 9.49 25.81
CA LEU A 544 7.26 10.77 25.21
C LEU A 544 6.20 11.25 24.20
N ALA A 545 5.69 10.35 23.35
CA ALA A 545 4.65 10.69 22.38
C ALA A 545 3.35 11.11 23.08
N ALA A 546 2.96 10.43 24.17
CA ALA A 546 1.82 10.78 24.98
C ALA A 546 1.97 12.16 25.63
N THR A 547 3.14 12.47 26.20
CA THR A 547 3.43 13.79 26.77
C THR A 547 3.42 14.88 25.69
N ALA A 548 4.03 14.64 24.53
CA ALA A 548 4.07 15.62 23.44
C ALA A 548 2.65 15.92 22.89
N ARG A 549 1.74 14.95 22.87
CA ARG A 549 0.32 15.20 22.57
C ARG A 549 -0.34 16.13 23.58
N GLN A 550 -0.04 16.00 24.87
CA GLN A 550 -0.57 16.90 25.89
C GLN A 550 -0.11 18.34 25.65
N VAL A 551 1.13 18.54 25.17
CA VAL A 551 1.62 19.86 24.75
C VAL A 551 0.81 20.41 23.58
N LEU A 552 0.63 19.61 22.51
CA LEU A 552 -0.11 20.04 21.32
C LEU A 552 -1.57 20.39 21.61
N THR A 553 -2.19 19.74 22.59
CA THR A 553 -3.58 20.00 22.99
C THR A 553 -3.71 21.08 24.07
N GLY A 554 -2.62 21.74 24.47
CA GLY A 554 -2.62 22.79 25.50
C GLY A 554 -2.83 22.28 26.93
N GLY A 555 -2.68 20.98 27.16
CA GLY A 555 -2.73 20.36 28.49
C GLY A 555 -1.46 20.62 29.31
N ALA A 556 -1.51 20.35 30.61
CA ALA A 556 -0.31 20.35 31.46
C ALA A 556 0.47 19.05 31.25
N PRO A 557 1.64 19.06 30.57
CA PRO A 557 2.31 17.83 30.18
C PRO A 557 2.88 17.09 31.40
N VAL A 558 2.52 15.82 31.52
CA VAL A 558 3.05 14.88 32.50
C VAL A 558 3.79 13.76 31.76
N LEU A 559 5.02 13.49 32.18
CA LEU A 559 5.80 12.33 31.74
C LEU A 559 5.84 11.30 32.86
N ASP A 560 5.25 10.14 32.61
CA ASP A 560 5.36 8.97 33.47
C ASP A 560 6.58 8.15 32.99
N PRO A 561 7.60 7.91 33.85
CA PRO A 561 8.77 7.11 33.50
C PRO A 561 8.39 5.64 33.35
N VAL A 562 9.11 4.94 32.50
CA VAL A 562 8.91 3.51 32.27
C VAL A 562 9.26 2.72 33.53
N ALA A 563 8.29 1.97 34.05
CA ALA A 563 8.49 1.12 35.22
C ALA A 563 9.29 -0.15 34.85
N PRO A 564 10.27 -0.59 35.68
CA PRO A 564 11.01 -1.83 35.44
C PRO A 564 10.11 -3.07 35.29
N GLU A 565 8.98 -3.11 35.99
CA GLU A 565 7.98 -4.17 35.92
C GLU A 565 7.33 -4.24 34.54
N ALA A 566 7.02 -3.08 33.93
CA ALA A 566 6.45 -3.03 32.59
C ALA A 566 7.43 -3.55 31.52
N VAL A 567 8.73 -3.29 31.70
CA VAL A 567 9.79 -3.87 30.84
C VAL A 567 9.84 -5.38 31.00
N ALA A 568 9.79 -5.88 32.24
CA ALA A 568 9.82 -7.32 32.53
C ALA A 568 8.57 -8.04 31.97
N GLU A 569 7.38 -7.48 32.15
CA GLU A 569 6.13 -8.01 31.58
C GLU A 569 6.17 -8.03 30.05
N LEU A 570 6.70 -6.98 29.42
CA LEU A 570 6.84 -6.93 27.98
C LEU A 570 7.82 -8.00 27.47
N LEU A 571 8.98 -8.17 28.12
CA LEU A 571 9.94 -9.22 27.76
C LEU A 571 9.39 -10.64 27.96
N ALA A 572 8.51 -10.83 28.94
CA ALA A 572 7.86 -12.12 29.18
C ALA A 572 6.76 -12.44 28.15
N SER A 573 6.20 -11.43 27.49
CA SER A 573 5.04 -11.56 26.60
C SER A 573 5.32 -11.27 25.13
N ALA A 574 6.51 -10.76 24.80
CA ALA A 574 6.89 -10.38 23.44
C ALA A 574 8.21 -11.02 23.02
N ASP A 575 8.18 -11.68 21.86
CA ASP A 575 9.41 -12.05 21.15
C ASP A 575 10.11 -10.83 20.54
N ARG A 576 11.35 -11.03 20.07
CA ARG A 576 12.16 -9.97 19.45
C ARG A 576 11.46 -9.29 18.27
N ALA A 577 10.70 -10.02 17.45
CA ALA A 577 10.01 -9.45 16.30
C ALA A 577 8.90 -8.48 16.74
N LEU A 578 8.15 -8.84 17.79
CA LEU A 578 7.14 -7.98 18.41
C LEU A 578 7.77 -6.78 19.12
N LEU A 579 8.92 -6.95 19.79
CA LEU A 579 9.67 -5.84 20.39
C LEU A 579 10.18 -4.84 19.34
N ALA A 580 10.73 -5.33 18.24
CA ALA A 580 11.17 -4.49 17.13
C ALA A 580 10.00 -3.73 16.47
N ASP A 581 8.83 -4.37 16.36
CA ASP A 581 7.61 -3.74 15.87
C ASP A 581 7.06 -2.67 16.83
N LEU A 582 7.10 -2.91 18.14
CA LEU A 582 6.72 -1.92 19.15
C LEU A 582 7.66 -0.71 19.14
N LEU A 583 8.97 -0.93 19.08
CA LEU A 583 9.97 0.14 18.96
C LEU A 583 9.68 1.01 17.75
N ARG A 584 9.53 0.39 16.58
CA ARG A 584 9.16 1.08 15.32
C ARG A 584 7.92 1.95 15.50
N ARG A 585 6.83 1.40 16.03
CA ARG A 585 5.55 2.10 16.16
C ARG A 585 5.62 3.28 17.14
N ASN A 586 6.27 3.07 18.28
CA ASN A 586 6.33 4.11 19.31
C ASN A 586 7.31 5.22 18.92
N ALA A 587 8.41 4.87 18.27
CA ALA A 587 9.28 5.82 17.58
C ALA A 587 8.50 6.64 16.56
N SER A 588 7.62 5.97 15.82
CA SER A 588 6.80 6.62 14.82
C SER A 588 5.86 7.64 15.36
N ASP A 589 5.10 7.23 16.35
CA ASP A 589 4.16 8.08 17.02
C ASP A 589 4.87 9.31 17.61
N LEU A 590 6.01 9.10 18.27
CA LEU A 590 6.82 10.20 18.80
C LEU A 590 7.25 11.17 17.68
N LEU A 591 7.84 10.65 16.61
CA LEU A 591 8.32 11.47 15.49
C LEU A 591 7.18 12.25 14.81
N GLY A 592 6.04 11.61 14.57
CA GLY A 592 4.86 12.26 14.00
C GLY A 592 4.23 13.31 14.93
N VAL A 593 4.28 13.13 16.25
CA VAL A 593 3.86 14.17 17.21
C VAL A 593 4.87 15.32 17.25
N LEU A 594 6.16 15.00 17.24
CA LEU A 594 7.24 16.00 17.22
C LEU A 594 7.13 16.89 15.99
N ASP A 595 7.01 16.33 14.78
CA ASP A 595 6.88 17.10 13.53
C ASP A 595 5.73 18.12 13.55
N ARG A 596 4.70 17.90 14.37
CA ARG A 596 3.55 18.79 14.55
C ARG A 596 3.76 19.89 15.60
N THR A 597 4.86 19.84 16.36
CA THR A 597 5.16 20.82 17.40
C THR A 597 5.58 22.14 16.77
N PRO A 598 4.88 23.26 17.05
CA PRO A 598 5.24 24.56 16.49
C PRO A 598 6.67 24.95 16.86
N ARG A 599 7.43 25.47 15.90
CA ARG A 599 8.84 25.88 16.10
C ARG A 599 9.06 26.97 17.13
N GLU A 600 8.02 27.76 17.38
CA GLU A 600 8.05 28.89 18.31
C GLU A 600 7.55 28.51 19.72
N SER A 601 7.33 27.21 19.97
CA SER A 601 7.07 26.72 21.31
C SER A 601 8.34 26.92 22.14
N GLY A 602 8.36 27.92 23.02
CA GLY A 602 9.39 28.02 24.06
C GLY A 602 9.44 26.74 24.91
N ASP A 603 10.52 26.55 25.66
CA ASP A 603 10.72 25.38 26.54
C ASP A 603 9.45 25.11 27.37
N THR A 604 8.76 24.01 27.06
CA THR A 604 7.54 23.63 27.77
C THR A 604 7.92 22.80 28.99
N ALA A 605 7.66 23.31 30.18
CA ALA A 605 7.95 22.60 31.42
C ALA A 605 7.10 21.32 31.53
N VAL A 606 7.76 20.15 31.55
CA VAL A 606 7.14 18.84 31.73
C VAL A 606 7.21 18.43 33.20
N ARG A 607 6.08 18.01 33.78
CA ARG A 607 6.08 17.41 35.14
C ARG A 607 6.41 15.93 35.03
N VAL A 608 7.49 15.50 35.67
CA VAL A 608 7.83 14.07 35.75
C VAL A 608 7.16 13.47 36.97
N ARG A 609 6.33 12.43 36.79
CA ARG A 609 5.71 11.69 37.90
C ARG A 609 6.58 10.48 38.23
N LEU A 610 7.29 10.48 39.35
CA LEU A 610 8.11 9.33 39.75
C LEU A 610 7.25 8.27 40.46
N PRO A 611 7.51 6.96 40.24
CA PRO A 611 6.91 5.89 41.02
C PRO A 611 7.26 6.03 42.51
N GLU A 612 6.36 5.60 43.41
CA GLU A 612 6.62 5.63 44.86
C GLU A 612 7.86 4.81 45.22
N GLY A 613 8.81 5.43 45.93
CA GLY A 613 10.06 4.78 46.36
C GLY A 613 11.26 4.97 45.44
N THR A 614 11.12 5.68 44.31
CA THR A 614 12.24 5.97 43.41
C THR A 614 13.02 7.21 43.84
N GLU A 615 14.29 7.07 44.24
CA GLU A 615 15.20 8.22 44.36
C GLU A 615 15.44 8.86 42.97
N ARG A 616 15.68 10.18 42.95
CA ARG A 616 15.86 10.97 41.71
C ARG A 616 16.86 10.27 40.76
N PRO A 617 16.45 9.82 39.56
CA PRO A 617 17.36 9.06 38.71
C PRO A 617 18.36 10.02 38.04
N GLU A 618 19.66 9.85 38.32
CA GLU A 618 20.76 10.48 37.56
C GLU A 618 20.81 10.20 36.03
N PRO A 619 20.24 9.11 35.45
CA PRO A 619 20.41 8.84 34.01
C PRO A 619 19.76 9.88 33.08
N TRP A 620 18.71 10.57 33.54
CA TRP A 620 17.97 11.56 32.73
C TRP A 620 18.76 12.83 32.40
N ALA A 621 19.85 13.10 33.13
CA ALA A 621 20.73 14.23 32.83
C ALA A 621 21.43 14.08 31.48
N ARG A 622 21.65 12.86 30.96
CA ARG A 622 22.46 12.63 29.74
C ARG A 622 21.68 12.74 28.42
N LEU A 623 20.39 12.41 28.40
CA LEU A 623 19.58 12.48 27.17
C LEU A 623 19.15 13.91 26.82
N LEU A 624 19.17 14.84 27.78
CA LEU A 624 18.88 16.26 27.56
C LEU A 624 20.13 17.15 27.47
N HIS A 625 21.34 16.63 27.74
CA HIS A 625 22.58 17.42 27.79
C HIS A 625 23.33 17.61 26.46
N ASN A 626 22.84 17.07 25.34
CA ASN A 626 23.56 17.21 24.05
C ASN A 626 23.21 18.46 23.24
N ARG A 627 22.69 19.52 23.88
CA ARG A 627 22.48 20.84 23.23
C ARG A 627 22.96 22.06 24.02
N THR A 628 23.73 21.90 25.09
CA THR A 628 24.27 23.02 25.87
C THR A 628 25.80 23.16 25.73
N ALA A 629 26.32 23.02 24.51
CA ALA A 629 27.67 23.49 24.17
C ALA A 629 27.61 24.34 22.89
N GLY A 630 27.16 25.60 23.03
CA GLY A 630 27.08 26.52 21.91
C GLY A 630 26.40 27.85 22.20
N ALA A 631 26.97 28.62 23.14
CA ALA A 631 26.98 30.09 23.23
C ALA A 631 25.67 30.91 23.07
N ARG A 632 25.30 31.53 24.20
CA ARG A 632 24.60 32.82 24.44
C ARG A 632 23.24 33.09 23.80
#